data_AF-A0A1V5NEF3-F1
#
_entry.id   AF-A0A1V5NEF3-F1
#
_cell.length_a   1.000
_cell.length_b   1.000
_cell.length_c   1.000
_cell.angle_alpha   90.00
_cell.angle_beta   90.00
_cell.angle_gamma   90.00
#
_symmetry.space_group_name_H-M   'P 1'
#
loop_
_entity.id
_entity.type
_entity.pdbx_description
1 polymer ?
#
loop_
_entity_poly.entity_id
_entity_poly.type
_entity_poly.pdbx_seq_one_letter_code
_entity_poly.pdbx_strand_id
1 'polypeptide(L)' 'MLWANQNTIGGTAAANGMSWSQGGKFRGHLFTGLVNYNITKQLRSYFLFEYFVPGNYYAESSRDAAYVSKVNVEYTFN' A
#
# COMPACT_ATOMS: atom_id res chain seq x y z
N MET A 1 -10.81 25.53 -0.39
CA MET A 1 -10.71 24.17 -0.96
C MET A 1 -11.94 23.86 -1.82
N LEU A 2 -12.14 24.58 -2.94
CA LEU A 2 -13.31 24.36 -3.81
C LEU A 2 -12.99 23.37 -4.95
N TRP A 3 -11.75 23.40 -5.43
CA TRP A 3 -11.24 22.56 -6.52
C TRP A 3 -11.12 21.06 -6.18
N ALA A 4 -10.86 20.73 -4.92
CA ALA A 4 -10.76 19.33 -4.48
C ALA A 4 -12.13 18.62 -4.36
N ASN A 5 -13.23 19.37 -4.27
CA ASN A 5 -14.58 18.79 -4.11
C ASN A 5 -15.22 18.44 -5.47
N GLN A 6 -14.87 19.16 -6.54
CA GLN A 6 -15.47 19.00 -7.88
C GLN A 6 -15.03 17.74 -8.64
N ASN A 7 -13.99 17.04 -8.18
CA ASN A 7 -13.56 15.74 -8.73
C ASN A 7 -14.03 14.54 -7.89
N THR A 8 -14.90 14.77 -6.90
CA THR A 8 -15.47 13.71 -6.06
C THR A 8 -16.61 13.02 -6.80
N ILE A 9 -16.30 12.22 -7.82
CA ILE A 9 -17.25 11.26 -8.39
C ILE A 9 -17.33 10.09 -7.41
N GLY A 10 -18.03 10.29 -6.28
CA GLY A 10 -18.28 9.20 -5.34
C GLY A 10 -19.25 8.20 -5.98
N GLY A 11 -18.90 6.92 -6.02
CA GLY A 11 -19.79 5.86 -6.47
C GLY A 11 -19.64 5.41 -7.93
N THR A 12 -18.97 6.18 -8.79
CA THR A 12 -18.60 5.74 -10.14
C THR A 12 -17.09 5.49 -10.15
N ALA A 13 -16.66 4.28 -10.52
CA ALA A 13 -15.24 3.93 -10.58
C ALA A 13 -14.46 5.03 -11.31
N ALA A 14 -13.41 5.56 -10.68
CA ALA A 14 -12.48 6.43 -11.40
C ALA A 14 -11.99 5.66 -12.65
N ALA A 15 -11.57 6.35 -13.70
CA ALA A 15 -11.13 5.73 -14.97
C ALA A 15 -10.07 4.62 -14.81
N ASN A 16 -9.45 4.52 -13.63
CA ASN A 16 -8.48 3.51 -13.23
C ASN A 16 -9.08 2.33 -12.41
N GLY A 17 -10.41 2.17 -12.36
CA GLY A 17 -11.10 1.08 -11.64
C GLY A 17 -11.15 1.21 -10.11
N MET A 18 -10.46 2.19 -9.52
CA MET A 18 -10.48 2.44 -8.08
C MET A 18 -11.60 3.41 -7.72
N SER A 19 -12.50 3.00 -6.82
CA SER A 19 -13.61 3.81 -6.33
C SER A 19 -13.55 3.98 -4.81
N TRP A 20 -14.08 5.10 -4.32
CA TRP A 20 -14.17 5.40 -2.88
C TRP A 20 -15.63 5.47 -2.43
N SER A 21 -15.88 5.09 -1.18
CA SER A 21 -17.19 5.18 -0.55
C SER A 21 -17.56 6.63 -0.27
N GLN A 22 -18.83 6.99 -0.49
CA GLN A 22 -19.35 8.33 -0.21
C GLN A 22 -19.45 8.66 1.29
N GLY A 23 -19.32 7.68 2.19
CA GLY A 23 -19.51 7.86 3.63
C GLY A 23 -18.37 7.34 4.53
N GLY A 24 -17.43 6.58 3.98
CA GLY A 24 -16.33 6.01 4.75
C GLY A 24 -15.12 6.94 4.85
N LYS A 25 -14.62 7.17 6.07
CA LYS A 25 -13.40 7.97 6.31
C LYS A 25 -12.19 7.12 6.69
N PHE A 26 -12.41 5.87 7.10
CA PHE A 26 -11.35 5.00 7.59
C PHE A 26 -10.69 4.25 6.44
N ARG A 27 -9.40 4.54 6.20
CA ARG A 27 -8.64 3.94 5.10
C ARG A 27 -8.25 2.49 5.36
N GLY A 28 -8.06 2.08 6.60
CA GLY A 28 -7.67 0.70 6.90
C GLY A 28 -6.47 0.62 7.84
N HIS A 29 -5.94 -0.59 7.95
CA HIS A 29 -4.72 -0.89 8.71
C HIS A 29 -3.62 -1.33 7.74
N LEU A 30 -2.40 -0.86 7.97
CA LEU A 30 -1.21 -1.32 7.28
C LEU A 30 -0.30 -2.01 8.29
N PHE A 31 -0.03 -3.30 8.05
CA PHE A 31 0.98 -4.04 8.79
C PHE A 31 2.27 -4.07 7.97
N THR A 32 3.38 -3.66 8.59
CA THR A 32 4.69 -3.61 7.94
C THR A 32 5.69 -4.46 8.71
N GLY A 33 6.29 -5.44 8.03
CA GLY A 33 7.41 -6.25 8.49
C GLY A 33 8.69 -5.86 7.76
N LEU A 34 9.76 -5.65 8.53
CA LEU A 34 11.07 -5.27 8.01
C LEU A 34 12.14 -6.17 8.61
N VAL A 35 12.93 -6.82 7.77
CA VAL A 35 14.06 -7.66 8.19
C VAL A 35 15.31 -7.19 7.48
N ASN A 36 16.31 -6.81 8.27
CA ASN A 36 17.64 -6.47 7.79
C ASN A 36 18.64 -7.48 8.32
N TYR A 37 19.45 -8.04 7.43
CA TYR A 37 20.42 -9.05 7.82
C TYR A 37 21.75 -8.88 7.07
N ASN A 38 22.85 -8.90 7.83
CA ASN A 38 24.19 -8.91 7.26
C ASN A 38 24.63 -10.38 7.19
N ILE A 39 24.57 -10.96 5.99
CA ILE A 39 24.93 -12.37 5.78
C ILE A 39 26.45 -12.51 5.92
N THR A 40 27.20 -11.60 5.30
CA THR A 40 28.66 -11.50 5.44
C THR A 40 29.08 -10.04 5.51
N LYS A 41 30.39 -9.75 5.63
CA LYS A 41 30.90 -8.37 5.55
C LYS A 41 30.62 -7.70 4.19
N GLN A 42 30.43 -8.51 3.14
CA GLN A 42 30.23 -8.07 1.76
C GLN A 42 28.80 -8.26 1.29
N LEU A 43 27.95 -8.99 2.01
CA LEU A 43 26.61 -9.35 1.57
C LEU A 43 25.57 -8.92 2.62
N ARG A 44 24.69 -8.01 2.23
CA ARG A 44 23.58 -7.51 3.05
C ARG A 44 22.25 -7.84 2.36
N SER A 45 21.24 -8.18 3.16
CA SER A 45 19.89 -8.38 2.69
C SER A 45 18.91 -7.49 3.45
N TYR A 46 17.92 -7.00 2.71
CA TYR A 46 16.79 -6.23 3.19
C TYR A 46 15.52 -6.89 2.67
N PHE A 47 14.60 -7.20 3.57
CA PHE A 47 13.30 -7.72 3.24
C PHE A 47 12.22 -6.81 3.85
N LEU A 48 11.29 -6.36 3.01
CA LEU A 48 10.10 -5.62 3.39
C LEU A 48 8.88 -6.45 3.01
N PHE A 49 7.93 -6.51 3.92
CA PHE A 49 6.61 -7.09 3.69
C PHE A 49 5.57 -6.11 4.22
N GLU A 50 4.55 -5.82 3.42
CA GLU A 50 3.45 -4.96 3.80
C GLU A 50 2.13 -5.66 3.48
N TYR A 51 1.22 -5.64 4.44
CA TYR A 51 -0.12 -6.18 4.32
C TYR A 51 -1.14 -5.12 4.69
N PHE A 52 -2.01 -4.80 3.73
CA PHE A 52 -2.99 -3.74 3.83
C PHE A 52 -4.41 -4.32 3.91
N VAL A 53 -5.12 -3.98 4.99
CA VAL A 53 -6.53 -4.29 5.17
C VAL A 53 -7.33 -3.00 4.96
N PRO A 54 -8.00 -2.84 3.80
CA PRO A 54 -8.74 -1.63 3.49
C PRO A 54 -9.96 -1.46 4.41
N GLY A 55 -10.19 -0.22 4.82
CA GLY A 55 -11.34 0.18 5.62
C GLY A 55 -12.53 0.63 4.76
N ASN A 56 -13.51 1.26 5.40
CA ASN A 56 -14.75 1.68 4.75
C ASN A 56 -14.59 2.84 3.75
N TYR A 57 -13.40 3.47 3.67
CA TYR A 57 -13.08 4.51 2.70
C TYR A 57 -13.15 4.03 1.24
N TYR A 58 -12.76 2.78 0.97
CA TYR A 58 -12.80 2.23 -0.38
C TYR A 58 -14.19 1.69 -0.71
N ALA A 59 -14.58 1.77 -1.98
CA ALA A 59 -15.78 1.09 -2.47
C ALA A 59 -15.68 -0.41 -2.23
N GLU A 60 -16.81 -1.10 -2.14
CA GLU A 60 -16.82 -2.55 -1.85
C GLU A 60 -16.01 -3.36 -2.87
N SER A 61 -16.08 -2.98 -4.15
CA SER A 61 -15.29 -3.56 -5.24
C SER A 61 -13.77 -3.32 -5.14
N SER A 62 -13.33 -2.52 -4.17
CA SER A 62 -11.92 -2.17 -3.94
C SER A 62 -11.51 -2.36 -2.48
N ARG A 63 -12.25 -3.20 -1.72
CA ARG A 63 -11.99 -3.50 -0.31
C ARG A 63 -11.34 -4.88 -0.09
N ASP A 64 -10.72 -5.43 -1.12
CA ASP A 64 -9.92 -6.64 -0.97
C ASP A 64 -8.57 -6.33 -0.30
N ALA A 65 -8.11 -7.23 0.56
CA ALA A 65 -6.81 -7.09 1.19
C ALA A 65 -5.68 -7.15 0.15
N ALA A 66 -4.67 -6.31 0.30
CA ALA A 66 -3.54 -6.23 -0.60
C ALA A 66 -2.23 -6.47 0.15
N TYR A 67 -1.23 -7.02 -0.53
CA TYR A 67 0.11 -7.15 0.04
C TYR A 67 1.17 -6.81 -0.99
N VAL A 68 2.30 -6.30 -0.49
CA VAL A 68 3.51 -6.10 -1.29
C VAL A 68 4.70 -6.62 -0.51
N SER A 69 5.64 -7.24 -1.22
CA SER A 69 6.91 -7.65 -0.62
C SER A 69 8.07 -7.21 -1.51
N LYS A 70 9.18 -6.85 -0.88
CA LYS A 70 10.39 -6.41 -1.56
C LYS A 70 11.59 -7.08 -0.92
N VAL A 71 12.36 -7.80 -1.74
CA VAL A 71 13.66 -8.37 -1.36
C VAL A 71 14.74 -7.54 -2.04
N ASN A 72 15.73 -7.09 -1.29
CA ASN A 72 16.95 -6.50 -1.83
C ASN A 72 18.14 -7.28 -1.29
N VAL A 73 19.09 -7.55 -2.17
CA VAL A 73 20.36 -8.16 -1.82
C VAL A 73 21.44 -7.24 -2.37
N GLU A 74 22.32 -6.79 -1.50
CA GLU A 74 23.42 -5.89 -1.82
C GLU A 74 24.73 -6.63 -1.60
N TYR A 75 25.57 -6.63 -2.63
CA TYR A 75 26.91 -7.18 -2.56
C TYR A 75 27.94 -6.07 -2.80
N THR A 76 28.91 -5.93 -1.89
CA THR A 76 29.99 -4.94 -1.96
C THR A 76 31.30 -5.63 -2.33
N PHE A 77 31.96 -5.12 -3.37
CA PHE A 77 33.31 -5.53 -3.74
C PHE A 77 34.32 -4.66 -2.98
N ASN A 78 35.27 -5.30 -2.30
CA ASN A 78 36.45 -4.64 -1.72
C ASN A 78 37.68 -4.94 -2.57
#